data_AF-A0A3D0PCA5-F1
#
_entry.id   AF-A0A3D0PCA5-F1
#
_cell.length_a   1.000
_cell.length_b   1.000
_cell.length_c   1.000
_cell.angle_alpha   90.00
_cell.angle_beta   90.00
_cell.angle_gamma   90.00
#
_symmetry.space_group_name_H-M   'P 1'
#
loop_
_entity.id
_entity.type
_entity.pdbx_description
1 polymer ?
#
loop_
_entity_poly.entity_id
_entity_poly.type
_entity_poly.pdbx_seq_one_letter_code
_entity_poly.pdbx_strand_id
1 'polypeptide(L)'
;EQAALERLHQQRQQRLGPEACGQCQACLPCPQQVPIPELLRLRNLAVGHGMESFAKERYGLIGQAGHWFEEINAAACLECGDCLPRCPHHLAIPELLADTHQRLASPPRRRLWG
;
A
#
# COMPACT_ATOMS: atom_id res chain seq x y z
N GLU A 1 22.65 8.53 -15.58
CA GLU A 1 21.51 7.62 -15.30
C GLU A 1 21.66 6.89 -13.96
N GLN A 2 22.73 6.15 -13.73
CA GLN A 2 22.99 5.39 -12.48
C GLN A 2 22.87 6.23 -11.19
N ALA A 3 23.49 7.41 -11.14
CA ALA A 3 23.40 8.30 -9.97
C ALA A 3 21.98 8.78 -9.65
N ALA A 4 21.06 8.82 -10.62
CA ALA A 4 19.67 9.16 -10.36
C ALA A 4 18.92 7.98 -9.70
N LEU A 5 19.17 6.75 -10.17
CA LEU A 5 18.58 5.53 -9.61
C LEU A 5 19.05 5.30 -8.17
N GLU A 6 20.35 5.47 -7.91
CA GLU A 6 20.93 5.34 -6.57
C GLU A 6 20.31 6.34 -5.58
N ARG A 7 20.14 7.60 -6.00
CA ARG A 7 19.48 8.61 -5.16
C ARG A 7 18.04 8.23 -4.82
N LEU A 8 17.27 7.75 -5.80
CA LEU A 8 15.89 7.28 -5.56
C LEU A 8 15.86 6.09 -4.59
N HIS A 9 16.82 5.16 -4.73
CA HIS A 9 16.93 4.01 -3.86
C HIS A 9 17.28 4.42 -2.42
N GLN A 10 18.27 5.28 -2.24
CA GLN A 10 18.68 5.81 -0.93
C GLN A 10 17.54 6.57 -0.25
N GLN A 11 16.84 7.44 -0.99
CA GLN A 11 15.69 8.17 -0.45
C GLN A 11 14.57 7.22 0.00
N ARG A 12 14.26 6.19 -0.81
CA ARG A 12 13.28 5.17 -0.45
C ARG A 12 13.70 4.44 0.83
N GLN A 13 14.96 4.00 0.92
CA GLN A 13 15.50 3.33 2.10
C GLN A 13 15.46 4.23 3.34
N GLN A 14 15.84 5.51 3.22
CA GLN A 14 15.83 6.46 4.33
C GLN A 14 14.41 6.73 4.85
N ARG A 15 13.41 6.77 3.97
CA ARG A 15 12.02 7.11 4.35
C ARG A 15 11.21 5.91 4.86
N LEU A 16 11.38 4.74 4.24
CA LEU A 16 10.63 3.52 4.63
C LEU A 16 11.39 2.70 5.68
N GLY A 17 12.72 2.71 5.64
CA GLY A 17 13.58 1.93 6.53
C GLY A 17 13.15 0.45 6.62
N PRO A 18 12.99 -0.10 7.83
CA PRO A 18 12.61 -1.50 8.04
C PRO A 18 11.16 -1.80 7.61
N GLU A 19 10.32 -0.79 7.39
CA GLU A 19 8.91 -0.95 7.02
C GLU A 19 8.71 -1.07 5.49
N ALA A 20 9.79 -1.14 4.72
CA ALA A 20 9.73 -1.23 3.27
C ALA A 20 9.14 -2.58 2.83
N CYS A 21 7.91 -2.56 2.28
CA CYS A 21 7.36 -3.75 1.64
C CYS A 21 8.21 -4.15 0.42
N GLY A 22 8.65 -5.42 0.39
CA GLY A 22 9.44 -5.97 -0.70
C GLY A 22 8.63 -6.42 -1.92
N GLN A 23 7.29 -6.30 -1.89
CA GLN A 23 6.39 -6.73 -2.97
C GLN A 23 6.49 -8.21 -3.35
N CYS A 24 6.95 -9.08 -2.43
CA CYS A 24 7.15 -10.51 -2.69
C CYS A 24 5.86 -11.36 -2.63
N GLN A 25 4.74 -10.77 -2.21
CA GLN A 25 3.42 -11.42 -2.09
C GLN A 25 3.32 -12.59 -1.10
N ALA A 26 4.37 -12.88 -0.33
CA ALA A 26 4.38 -13.97 0.65
C ALA A 26 3.32 -13.84 1.75
N CYS A 27 2.86 -12.61 2.04
CA CYS A 27 1.80 -12.34 3.02
C CYS A 27 0.42 -12.89 2.65
N LEU A 28 0.24 -13.40 1.43
CA LEU A 28 -1.01 -13.96 0.94
C LEU A 28 -1.11 -15.49 1.19
N PRO A 29 -2.33 -16.06 1.25
CA PRO A 29 -3.63 -15.37 1.21
C PRO A 29 -3.98 -14.71 2.54
N CYS A 30 -4.70 -13.58 2.49
CA CYS A 30 -5.35 -13.00 3.65
C CYS A 30 -6.78 -13.57 3.78
N PRO A 31 -7.23 -14.02 4.96
CA PRO A 31 -8.59 -14.53 5.13
C PRO A 31 -9.68 -13.48 4.84
N GLN A 32 -9.35 -12.19 5.01
CA GLN A 32 -10.23 -11.07 4.67
C GLN A 32 -10.10 -10.62 3.21
N GLN A 33 -9.32 -11.36 2.40
CA GLN A 33 -9.07 -11.06 0.99
C GLN A 33 -8.46 -9.66 0.76
N VAL A 34 -7.84 -9.07 1.80
CA VAL A 34 -7.15 -7.79 1.70
C VAL A 34 -5.99 -7.93 0.72
N PRO A 35 -5.89 -7.08 -0.32
CA PRO A 35 -4.79 -7.11 -1.29
C PRO A 35 -3.54 -6.44 -0.70
N ILE A 36 -2.97 -7.07 0.35
CA ILE A 36 -1.87 -6.53 1.16
C ILE A 36 -0.71 -5.99 0.29
N PRO A 37 -0.19 -6.72 -0.72
CA PRO A 37 0.92 -6.24 -1.52
C PRO A 37 0.59 -4.96 -2.30
N GLU A 38 -0.64 -4.81 -2.81
CA GLU A 38 -1.04 -3.65 -3.59
C GLU A 38 -1.21 -2.41 -2.70
N LEU A 39 -1.80 -2.58 -1.52
CA LEU A 39 -1.99 -1.50 -0.55
C LEU A 39 -0.64 -0.99 -0.02
N LEU A 40 0.27 -1.91 0.34
CA LEU A 40 1.62 -1.53 0.76
C LEU A 40 2.48 -1.00 -0.40
N ARG A 41 2.15 -1.32 -1.65
CA ARG A 41 2.75 -0.65 -2.83
C ARG A 41 2.40 0.83 -2.86
N LEU A 42 1.12 1.17 -2.65
CA LEU A 42 0.68 2.57 -2.60
C LEU A 42 1.34 3.31 -1.43
N ARG A 43 1.49 2.66 -0.27
CA ARG A 43 2.27 3.20 0.86
C ARG A 43 3.73 3.47 0.47
N ASN A 44 4.40 2.50 -0.16
CA ASN A 44 5.79 2.66 -0.60
C ASN A 44 5.94 3.84 -1.58
N LEU A 45 4.98 4.05 -2.47
CA LEU A 45 4.97 5.19 -3.38
C LEU A 45 4.78 6.52 -2.64
N ALA A 46 3.80 6.58 -1.72
CA ALA A 46 3.53 7.77 -0.93
C ALA A 46 4.72 8.15 -0.04
N VAL A 47 5.18 7.22 0.80
CA VAL A 47 6.22 7.47 1.81
C VAL A 47 7.62 7.41 1.20
N GLY A 48 7.94 6.35 0.45
CA GLY A 48 9.27 6.14 -0.10
C GLY A 48 9.62 7.12 -1.23
N HIS A 49 8.65 7.44 -2.09
CA HIS A 49 8.88 8.24 -3.30
C HIS A 49 8.22 9.62 -3.29
N GLY A 50 7.50 10.00 -2.24
CA GLY A 50 6.82 11.30 -2.16
C GLY A 50 5.64 11.43 -3.13
N MET A 51 5.11 10.30 -3.65
CA MET A 51 4.03 10.26 -4.63
C MET A 51 2.64 10.19 -3.94
N GLU A 52 2.42 11.03 -2.93
CA GLU A 52 1.23 10.96 -2.09
C GLU A 52 -0.06 11.27 -2.84
N SER A 53 -0.05 12.28 -3.72
CA SER A 53 -1.22 12.64 -4.54
C SER A 53 -1.67 11.47 -5.43
N PHE A 54 -0.72 10.89 -6.16
CA PHE A 54 -0.94 9.70 -6.98
C PHE A 54 -1.45 8.52 -6.15
N ALA A 55 -0.84 8.26 -4.99
CA ALA A 55 -1.26 7.16 -4.12
C ALA A 55 -2.68 7.36 -3.57
N LYS A 56 -3.06 8.60 -3.18
CA LYS A 56 -4.41 8.96 -2.74
C LYS A 56 -5.45 8.77 -3.85
N GLU A 57 -5.16 9.24 -5.06
CA GLU A 57 -6.04 9.06 -6.21
C GLU A 57 -6.26 7.57 -6.52
N ARG A 58 -5.18 6.78 -6.53
CA ARG A 58 -5.24 5.33 -6.76
C ARG A 58 -6.01 4.62 -5.65
N TYR A 59 -5.77 4.94 -4.39
CA TYR A 59 -6.50 4.36 -3.26
C TYR A 59 -8.00 4.69 -3.31
N GLY A 60 -8.36 5.92 -3.71
CA GLY A 60 -9.74 6.35 -3.86
C GLY A 60 -10.53 5.61 -4.95
N LEU A 61 -9.86 4.95 -5.90
CA LEU A 61 -10.50 4.14 -6.94
C LEU A 61 -10.89 2.74 -6.46
N ILE A 62 -10.39 2.29 -5.31
CA ILE A 62 -10.68 0.96 -4.76
C ILE A 62 -12.18 0.84 -4.49
N GLY A 63 -12.81 -0.22 -5.01
CA GLY A 63 -14.27 -0.42 -4.95
C GLY A 63 -15.08 0.50 -5.87
N GLN A 64 -14.44 1.37 -6.65
CA GLN A 64 -15.09 2.35 -7.50
C GLN A 64 -14.79 2.19 -9.00
N ALA A 65 -13.79 1.38 -9.34
CA ALA A 65 -13.28 1.19 -10.69
C ALA A 65 -13.62 -0.20 -11.25
N GLY A 66 -14.78 -0.77 -10.88
CA GLY A 66 -15.24 -2.06 -11.41
C GLY A 66 -14.25 -3.21 -11.21
N HIS A 67 -14.38 -4.27 -12.02
CA HIS A 67 -13.62 -5.50 -11.90
C HIS A 67 -12.15 -5.41 -12.35
N TRP A 68 -11.72 -4.28 -12.93
CA TRP A 68 -10.34 -4.09 -13.40
C TRP A 68 -9.43 -3.49 -12.33
N PHE A 69 -9.94 -3.30 -11.11
CA PHE A 69 -9.16 -2.80 -9.99
C PHE A 69 -9.57 -3.45 -8.67
N GLU A 70 -8.84 -3.14 -7.60
CA GLU A 70 -9.12 -3.71 -6.28
C GLU A 70 -10.51 -3.30 -5.77
N GLU A 71 -11.20 -4.24 -5.15
CA GLU A 71 -12.51 -4.02 -4.52
C GLU A 71 -12.37 -3.72 -3.02
N ILE A 72 -11.34 -4.30 -2.39
CA ILE A 72 -11.13 -4.28 -0.94
C ILE A 72 -9.96 -3.35 -0.61
N ASN A 73 -10.19 -2.40 0.29
CA ASN A 73 -9.17 -1.47 0.76
C ASN A 73 -8.62 -1.88 2.15
N ALA A 74 -7.60 -1.18 2.64
CA ALA A 74 -6.90 -1.53 3.86
C ALA A 74 -7.78 -1.52 5.13
N ALA A 75 -8.90 -0.80 5.14
CA ALA A 75 -9.85 -0.79 6.26
C ALA A 75 -10.55 -2.15 6.51
N ALA A 76 -10.50 -3.07 5.54
CA ALA A 76 -11.04 -4.42 5.71
C ALA A 76 -10.09 -5.35 6.49
N CYS A 77 -8.89 -4.91 6.86
CA CYS A 77 -8.02 -5.68 7.72
C CYS A 77 -8.64 -5.82 9.12
N LEU A 78 -8.86 -7.05 9.57
CA LEU A 78 -9.33 -7.36 10.93
C LEU A 78 -8.18 -7.74 11.88
N GLU A 79 -6.95 -7.37 11.54
CA GLU A 79 -5.76 -7.63 12.37
C GLU A 79 -5.56 -9.10 12.77
N CYS A 80 -6.00 -10.04 11.94
CA CYS A 80 -5.95 -11.49 12.22
C CYS A 80 -4.53 -12.06 12.41
N GLY A 81 -3.49 -11.37 11.93
CA GLY A 81 -2.09 -11.79 12.08
C GLY A 81 -1.57 -12.86 11.11
N ASP A 82 -2.43 -13.49 10.29
CA ASP A 82 -2.04 -14.59 9.38
C ASP A 82 -0.90 -14.27 8.39
N CYS A 83 -0.74 -12.99 8.07
CA CYS A 83 0.30 -12.50 7.18
C CYS A 83 1.68 -12.35 7.86
N LEU A 84 1.72 -12.17 9.18
CA LEU A 84 2.92 -11.90 9.96
C LEU A 84 3.97 -13.02 9.84
N PRO A 85 3.64 -14.31 10.09
CA PRO A 85 4.63 -15.39 10.00
C PRO A 85 5.10 -15.65 8.56
N ARG A 86 4.39 -15.12 7.55
CA ARG A 86 4.72 -15.34 6.14
C ARG A 86 5.63 -14.26 5.57
N CYS A 87 5.70 -13.09 6.20
CA CYS A 87 6.44 -11.97 5.65
C CYS A 87 7.96 -12.17 5.86
N PRO A 88 8.77 -12.31 4.80
CA PRO A 88 10.22 -12.49 4.94
C PRO A 88 10.94 -11.25 5.49
N HIS A 89 10.25 -10.09 5.48
CA HIS A 89 10.75 -8.83 5.99
C HIS A 89 10.25 -8.51 7.40
N HIS A 90 9.49 -9.43 8.04
CA HIS A 90 8.98 -9.27 9.40
C HIS A 90 8.22 -7.96 9.63
N LEU A 91 7.44 -7.55 8.62
CA LEU A 91 6.66 -6.32 8.67
C LEU A 91 5.50 -6.45 9.67
N ALA A 92 5.25 -5.36 10.41
CA ALA A 92 4.04 -5.15 11.19
C ALA A 92 2.84 -4.83 10.26
N ILE A 93 2.44 -5.82 9.45
CA ILE A 93 1.52 -5.62 8.31
C ILE A 93 0.18 -4.98 8.74
N PRO A 94 -0.51 -5.43 9.80
CA PRO A 94 -1.76 -4.81 10.25
C PRO A 94 -1.62 -3.31 10.53
N GLU A 95 -0.57 -2.92 11.25
CA GLU A 95 -0.27 -1.54 11.60
C GLU A 95 0.05 -0.71 10.34
N LEU A 96 0.81 -1.28 9.42
CA LEU A 96 1.12 -0.65 8.14
C LEU A 96 -0.12 -0.46 7.26
N LEU A 97 -1.08 -1.40 7.30
CA LEU A 97 -2.35 -1.27 6.58
C LEU A 97 -3.22 -0.17 7.20
N ALA A 98 -3.28 -0.09 8.54
CA ALA A 98 -3.98 0.97 9.25
C ALA A 98 -3.40 2.36 8.90
N ASP A 99 -2.07 2.52 8.96
CA ASP A 99 -1.37 3.73 8.52
C ASP A 99 -1.67 4.06 7.04
N THR A 100 -1.64 3.04 6.17
CA THR A 100 -1.94 3.21 4.74
C THR A 100 -3.37 3.73 4.55
N HIS A 101 -4.35 3.17 5.25
CA HIS A 101 -5.73 3.63 5.18
C HIS A 101 -5.84 5.08 5.65
N GLN A 102 -5.32 5.39 6.83
CA GLN A 102 -5.38 6.73 7.42
C GLN A 102 -4.74 7.79 6.51
N ARG A 103 -3.62 7.44 5.86
CA ARG A 103 -2.87 8.36 5.00
C ARG A 103 -3.53 8.58 3.64
N LEU A 104 -4.09 7.54 3.04
CA LEU A 104 -4.51 7.55 1.63
C LEU A 104 -6.02 7.67 1.45
N ALA A 105 -6.82 7.31 2.45
CA ALA A 105 -8.25 7.53 2.39
C ALA A 105 -8.55 9.03 2.23
N SER A 106 -9.39 9.34 1.25
CA SER A 106 -9.89 10.69 1.00
C SER A 106 -11.41 10.61 0.88
N PRO A 107 -12.14 11.67 1.27
CA PRO A 107 -13.58 11.70 1.09
C PRO A 107 -13.93 11.47 -0.38
N PRO A 108 -15.03 10.75 -0.66
CA PRO A 108 -15.43 10.41 -2.02
C PRO A 108 -15.60 11.70 -2.84
N ARG A 109 -14.86 11.82 -3.93
CA ARG A 109 -15.00 12.93 -4.88
C ARG A 109 -15.98 12.52 -5.96
N ARG A 110 -16.94 13.40 -6.26
CA ARG A 110 -17.85 13.22 -7.39
C ARG A 110 -17.02 13.10 -8.67
N ARG A 111 -17.13 11.98 -9.37
CA ARG A 111 -16.51 11.83 -10.69
C ARG A 111 -17.09 12.88 -11.62
N LEU A 112 -16.21 13.53 -12.39
CA LEU A 112 -16.62 14.51 -13.41
C LEU A 112 -17.23 13.85 -14.64
N TRP A 113 -17.18 12.52 -14.72
CA TRP A 113 -17.72 11.72 -15.81
C TRP A 113 -18.59 10.60 -15.21
N GLY A 114 -19.82 10.54 -15.70
CA GLY A 114 -20.87 9.60 -15.34
C GLY A 114 -22.04 9.80 -16.30
#